data_AF-A0A2E7N8A1-F1
#
_entry.id   AF-A0A2E7N8A1-F1
#
_cell.length_a   1.000
_cell.length_b   1.000
_cell.length_c   1.000
_cell.angle_alpha   90.00
_cell.angle_beta   90.00
_cell.angle_gamma   90.00
#
_symmetry.space_group_name_H-M   'P 1'
#
loop_
_entity.id
_entity.type
_entity.pdbx_description
1 polymer ?
#
loop_
_entity_poly.entity_id
_entity_poly.type
_entity_poly.pdbx_seq_one_letter_code
_entity_poly.pdbx_strand_id
1 'polypeptide(L)'
;MYTEGQSYDGYEARHFAYDADIQEYQKTHVWTGSEWQDRVWKDSRYHKWQSGAWVYQTAQFISEVRGERVGRLFECDWTQNTDSPLTDEQKASFVTYRTALRDFPSTLDLSSEPIDIQTLSWPTQPTT
;
A
#
# COMPACT_ATOMS: atom_id res chain seq x y z
N MET A 1 -13.68 -4.91 33.49
CA MET A 1 -14.51 -4.77 32.28
C MET A 1 -14.86 -3.30 32.17
N TYR A 2 -14.64 -2.66 31.02
CA TYR A 2 -14.99 -1.25 30.84
C TYR A 2 -16.52 -1.11 30.76
N THR A 3 -17.07 -0.02 31.29
CA THR A 3 -18.50 0.31 31.13
C THR A 3 -18.76 1.10 29.85
N GLU A 4 -19.99 1.08 29.34
CA GLU A 4 -20.40 1.88 28.19
C GLU A 4 -20.08 3.37 28.44
N GLY A 5 -19.42 4.02 27.48
CA GLY A 5 -19.00 5.42 27.56
C GLY A 5 -17.84 5.70 28.53
N GLN A 6 -17.21 4.68 29.14
CA GLN A 6 -16.07 4.90 30.03
C GLN A 6 -14.87 5.43 29.23
N SER A 7 -14.31 6.56 29.67
CA SER A 7 -13.04 7.05 29.14
C SER A 7 -11.84 6.42 29.87
N TYR A 8 -10.83 6.01 29.11
CA TYR A 8 -9.55 5.52 29.63
C TYR A 8 -8.43 5.82 28.63
N ASP A 9 -7.35 6.46 29.10
CA ASP A 9 -6.16 6.80 28.28
C ASP A 9 -6.49 7.56 26.97
N GLY A 10 -7.47 8.46 27.02
CA GLY A 10 -7.91 9.22 25.85
C GLY A 10 -8.83 8.46 24.89
N TYR A 11 -9.20 7.22 25.20
CA TYR A 11 -10.16 6.42 24.44
C TYR A 11 -11.50 6.31 25.17
N GLU A 12 -12.58 6.09 24.42
CA GLU A 12 -13.93 5.87 24.93
C GLU A 12 -14.38 4.43 24.65
N ALA A 13 -14.87 3.72 25.67
CA ALA A 13 -15.37 2.36 25.52
C ALA A 13 -16.80 2.34 24.96
N ARG A 14 -17.02 1.54 23.92
CA ARG A 14 -18.33 1.25 23.33
C ARG A 14 -18.59 -0.24 23.32
N HIS A 15 -19.76 -0.63 23.80
CA HIS A 15 -20.21 -2.01 23.91
C HIS A 15 -20.89 -2.45 22.64
N PHE A 16 -20.67 -3.71 22.30
CA PHE A 16 -21.28 -4.37 21.17
C PHE A 16 -21.99 -5.63 21.67
N ALA A 17 -22.99 -6.08 20.92
CA ALA A 17 -23.57 -7.39 21.16
C ALA A 17 -22.47 -8.46 21.03
N TYR A 18 -22.56 -9.51 21.84
CA TYR A 18 -21.54 -10.56 21.89
C TYR A 18 -21.35 -11.27 20.53
N ASP A 19 -22.42 -11.37 19.75
CA ASP A 19 -22.49 -11.98 18.43
C ASP A 19 -22.31 -10.98 17.27
N ALA A 20 -22.03 -9.71 17.56
CA ALA A 20 -21.79 -8.71 16.53
C ALA A 20 -20.48 -9.00 15.77
N ASP A 21 -20.52 -8.86 14.44
CA ASP A 21 -19.31 -8.84 13.62
C ASP A 21 -18.63 -7.47 13.76
N ILE A 22 -17.70 -7.38 14.73
CA ILE A 22 -16.95 -6.15 15.00
C ILE A 22 -16.07 -5.75 13.81
N GLN A 23 -15.59 -6.71 13.00
CA GLN A 23 -14.77 -6.38 11.84
C GLN A 23 -15.60 -5.69 10.77
N GLU A 24 -16.80 -6.20 10.50
CA GLU A 24 -17.71 -5.57 9.55
C GLU A 24 -18.20 -4.22 10.06
N TYR A 25 -18.54 -4.13 11.34
CA TYR A 25 -18.97 -2.88 11.96
C TYR A 25 -17.88 -1.81 11.90
N GLN A 26 -16.62 -2.19 12.17
CA GLN A 26 -15.49 -1.28 12.01
C GLN A 26 -15.33 -0.80 10.56
N LYS A 27 -15.59 -1.62 9.54
CA LYS A 27 -15.49 -1.20 8.14
C LYS A 27 -16.58 -0.20 7.77
N THR A 28 -17.80 -0.43 8.26
CA THR A 28 -19.01 0.23 7.80
C THR A 28 -19.53 1.34 8.71
N HIS A 29 -18.99 1.51 9.92
CA HIS A 29 -19.45 2.53 10.86
C HIS A 29 -18.30 3.34 11.47
N VAL A 30 -18.60 4.57 11.88
CA VAL A 30 -17.70 5.42 12.65
C VAL A 30 -18.44 6.10 13.80
N TRP A 31 -17.79 6.19 14.95
CA TRP A 31 -18.27 6.96 16.10
C TRP A 31 -17.91 8.43 15.93
N THR A 32 -18.89 9.33 15.97
CA THR A 32 -18.68 10.78 15.82
C THR A 32 -18.37 11.51 17.12
N GLY A 33 -18.41 10.80 18.25
CA GLY A 33 -18.40 11.38 19.59
C GLY A 33 -19.80 11.48 20.22
N SER A 34 -20.85 11.42 19.40
CA SER A 34 -22.25 11.46 19.87
C SER A 34 -23.11 10.32 19.34
N GLU A 35 -22.83 9.83 18.14
CA GLU A 35 -23.60 8.75 17.50
C GLU A 35 -22.72 7.92 16.57
N TRP A 36 -23.17 6.71 16.27
CA TRP A 36 -22.62 5.90 15.19
C TRP A 36 -23.21 6.37 13.86
N GLN A 37 -22.36 6.53 12.86
CA GLN A 37 -22.77 6.84 11.50
C GLN A 37 -22.23 5.80 10.53
N ASP A 38 -23.01 5.52 9.49
CA ASP A 38 -22.57 4.69 8.37
C ASP A 38 -21.41 5.35 7.61
N ARG A 39 -20.49 4.54 7.13
CA ARG A 39 -19.45 4.92 6.19
C ARG A 39 -19.29 3.85 5.13
N VAL A 40 -18.93 4.27 3.93
CA VAL A 40 -18.57 3.35 2.84
C VAL A 40 -17.21 2.73 3.15
N TRP A 41 -17.08 1.41 3.03
CA TRP A 41 -15.78 0.75 3.09
C TRP A 41 -14.95 1.08 1.84
N LYS A 42 -13.67 1.42 2.01
CA LYS A 42 -12.72 1.55 0.91
C LYS A 42 -11.66 0.46 1.03
N ASP A 43 -11.73 -0.52 0.13
CA ASP A 43 -10.85 -1.69 0.13
C ASP A 43 -9.47 -1.35 -0.42
N SER A 44 -8.68 -0.64 0.38
CA SER A 44 -7.32 -0.25 0.04
C SER A 44 -6.53 0.06 1.29
N ARG A 45 -5.34 -0.55 1.40
CA ARG A 45 -4.35 -0.29 2.46
C ARG A 45 -3.86 1.16 2.52
N TYR A 46 -4.11 1.93 1.45
CA TYR A 46 -3.68 3.32 1.31
C TYR A 46 -4.79 4.32 1.62
N HIS A 47 -5.99 3.89 1.97
CA HIS A 47 -7.05 4.79 2.43
C HIS A 47 -7.16 4.75 3.94
N LYS A 48 -7.04 5.91 4.58
CA LYS A 48 -7.24 6.04 6.02
C LYS A 48 -8.40 6.98 6.28
N TRP A 49 -9.28 6.58 7.20
CA TRP A 49 -10.37 7.45 7.65
C TRP A 49 -9.80 8.55 8.55
N GLN A 50 -9.91 9.79 8.12
CA GLN A 50 -9.42 10.98 8.83
C GLN A 50 -10.46 12.08 8.72
N SER A 51 -10.83 12.68 9.85
CA SER A 51 -11.73 13.84 9.89
C SER A 51 -13.05 13.67 9.10
N GLY A 52 -13.63 12.47 9.12
CA GLY A 52 -14.91 12.21 8.44
C GLY A 52 -14.81 11.87 6.95
N ALA A 53 -13.60 11.65 6.41
CA ALA A 53 -13.41 11.26 5.02
C ALA A 53 -12.31 10.21 4.86
N TRP A 54 -12.38 9.44 3.77
CA TRP A 54 -11.25 8.60 3.34
C TRP A 54 -10.19 9.47 2.69
N VAL A 55 -8.99 9.47 3.26
CA VAL A 55 -7.84 10.20 2.72
C VAL A 55 -6.85 9.19 2.14
N TYR A 56 -6.53 9.34 0.86
CA TYR A 56 -5.49 8.57 0.21
C TYR A 56 -4.11 8.93 0.75
N GLN A 57 -3.35 7.93 1.17
CA GLN A 57 -2.05 8.06 1.80
C GLN A 57 -0.95 7.96 0.73
N THR A 58 -0.86 8.97 -0.14
CA THR A 58 0.10 9.01 -1.25
C THR A 58 1.55 8.75 -0.81
N ALA A 59 1.95 9.29 0.34
CA ALA A 59 3.30 9.09 0.87
C ALA A 59 3.56 7.61 1.24
N GLN A 60 2.57 6.92 1.81
CA GLN A 60 2.66 5.50 2.11
C GLN A 60 2.74 4.68 0.83
N PHE A 61 1.88 4.97 -0.14
CA PHE A 61 1.90 4.32 -1.46
C PHE A 61 3.26 4.47 -2.15
N ILE A 62 3.80 5.69 -2.25
CA ILE A 62 5.11 5.95 -2.87
C ILE A 62 6.23 5.21 -2.11
N SER A 63 6.17 5.15 -0.79
CA SER A 63 7.16 4.40 0.01
C SER A 63 7.17 2.92 -0.36
N GLU A 64 5.99 2.33 -0.56
CA GLU A 64 5.87 0.93 -0.95
C GLU A 64 6.31 0.68 -2.40
N VAL A 65 5.97 1.57 -3.34
CA VAL A 65 6.51 1.53 -4.71
C VAL A 65 8.05 1.53 -4.70
N ARG A 66 8.67 2.36 -3.86
CA ARG A 66 10.13 2.39 -3.72
C ARG A 66 10.68 1.08 -3.16
N GLY A 67 9.97 0.45 -2.22
CA GLY A 67 10.32 -0.86 -1.66
C GLY A 67 10.26 -1.97 -2.72
N GLU A 68 9.16 -2.05 -3.46
CA GLU A 68 8.96 -3.01 -4.55
C GLU A 68 10.05 -2.86 -5.63
N ARG A 69 10.37 -1.63 -6.02
CA ARG A 69 11.49 -1.34 -6.92
C ARG A 69 12.81 -1.89 -6.38
N VAL A 70 13.09 -1.71 -5.08
CA VAL A 70 14.32 -2.23 -4.46
C VAL A 70 14.36 -3.76 -4.52
N GLY A 71 13.25 -4.44 -4.25
CA GLY A 71 13.13 -5.90 -4.40
C GLY A 71 13.47 -6.36 -5.83
N ARG A 72 12.85 -5.75 -6.84
CA ARG A 72 13.09 -6.07 -8.25
C ARG A 72 14.54 -5.80 -8.70
N LEU A 73 15.15 -4.71 -8.20
CA LEU A 73 16.57 -4.43 -8.44
C LEU A 73 17.47 -5.48 -7.78
N PHE A 74 17.12 -5.94 -6.58
CA PHE A 74 17.87 -6.98 -5.88
C PHE A 74 17.81 -8.32 -6.61
N GLU A 75 16.64 -8.73 -7.09
CA GLU A 75 16.44 -9.98 -7.84
C GLU A 75 17.29 -10.10 -9.10
N CYS A 76 17.59 -8.97 -9.76
CA CYS A 76 18.43 -8.92 -10.96
C CYS A 76 19.86 -8.43 -10.70
N ASP A 77 20.31 -8.30 -9.45
CA ASP A 77 21.63 -7.72 -9.17
C ASP A 77 22.77 -8.63 -9.66
N TRP A 78 22.60 -9.94 -9.56
CA TRP A 78 23.56 -10.94 -10.06
C TRP A 78 23.87 -10.79 -11.56
N THR A 79 22.94 -10.25 -12.34
CA THR A 79 23.11 -10.06 -13.80
C THR A 79 24.19 -9.02 -14.13
N GLN A 80 24.51 -8.14 -13.18
CA GLN A 80 25.47 -7.04 -13.36
C GLN A 80 26.91 -7.46 -13.05
N ASN A 81 27.10 -8.64 -12.43
CA ASN A 81 28.42 -9.14 -12.08
C ASN A 81 29.20 -9.54 -13.35
N THR A 82 30.51 -9.30 -13.36
CA THR A 82 31.41 -9.75 -14.43
C THR A 82 31.37 -11.27 -14.59
N ASP A 83 31.24 -12.00 -13.48
CA ASP A 83 31.18 -13.46 -13.43
C ASP A 83 29.79 -14.03 -13.78
N SER A 84 28.83 -13.16 -14.12
CA SER A 84 27.51 -13.61 -14.58
C SER A 84 27.63 -14.43 -15.87
N PRO A 85 26.93 -15.57 -15.98
CA PRO A 85 26.95 -16.45 -17.16
C PRO A 85 26.24 -15.86 -18.39
N LEU A 86 25.65 -14.67 -18.25
CA LEU A 86 24.92 -13.99 -19.32
C LEU A 86 25.85 -13.48 -20.42
N THR A 87 25.35 -13.47 -21.66
CA THR A 87 26.00 -12.79 -22.78
C THR A 87 25.99 -11.27 -22.56
N ASP A 88 26.84 -10.55 -23.31
CA ASP A 88 26.90 -9.09 -23.23
C ASP A 88 25.58 -8.43 -23.61
N GLU A 89 24.84 -8.99 -24.58
CA GLU A 89 23.52 -8.51 -24.99
C GLU A 89 22.47 -8.68 -23.89
N GLN A 90 22.52 -9.81 -23.19
CA GLN A 90 21.63 -10.07 -22.05
C GLN A 90 21.95 -9.11 -20.89
N LYS A 91 23.23 -8.91 -20.57
CA LYS A 91 23.68 -7.92 -19.57
C LYS A 91 23.20 -6.51 -19.92
N ALA A 92 23.33 -6.10 -21.18
CA ALA A 92 22.85 -4.79 -21.66
C ALA A 92 21.32 -4.63 -21.53
N SER A 93 20.57 -5.71 -21.78
CA SER A 93 19.12 -5.74 -21.58
C SER A 93 18.75 -5.55 -20.09
N PHE A 94 19.47 -6.21 -19.18
CA PHE A 94 19.28 -6.02 -17.73
C PHE A 94 19.69 -4.63 -17.24
N VAL A 95 20.73 -4.03 -17.80
CA VAL A 95 21.08 -2.62 -17.52
C VAL A 95 19.92 -1.69 -17.87
N THR A 96 19.34 -1.86 -19.07
CA THR A 96 18.19 -1.07 -19.54
C THR A 96 16.99 -1.27 -18.63
N TYR A 97 16.67 -2.52 -18.28
CA TYR A 97 15.60 -2.86 -17.35
C TYR A 97 15.78 -2.21 -15.96
N ARG A 98 16.99 -2.28 -15.39
CA ARG A 98 17.30 -1.68 -14.08
C ARG A 98 17.20 -0.16 -14.10
N THR A 99 17.55 0.49 -15.20
CA THR A 99 17.32 1.93 -15.39
C THR A 99 15.83 2.25 -15.40
N ALA A 100 15.04 1.52 -16.20
CA ALA A 100 13.59 1.69 -16.23
C ALA A 100 12.94 1.49 -14.85
N LEU A 101 13.38 0.52 -14.05
CA LEU A 101 12.93 0.34 -12.66
C LEU A 101 13.25 1.56 -11.77
N ARG A 102 14.43 2.17 -11.92
CA ARG A 102 14.82 3.35 -11.12
C ARG A 102 13.97 4.55 -11.45
N ASP A 103 13.63 4.70 -12.72
CA ASP A 103 12.85 5.83 -13.22
C ASP A 103 11.35 5.65 -12.97
N PHE A 104 10.86 4.41 -12.88
CA PHE A 104 9.45 4.06 -12.74
C PHE A 104 8.65 4.85 -11.68
N PRO A 105 9.14 5.07 -10.43
CA PRO A 105 8.36 5.84 -9.46
C PRO A 105 8.09 7.29 -9.88
N SER A 106 8.92 7.86 -10.74
CA SER A 106 8.75 9.22 -11.27
C SER A 106 7.78 9.29 -12.45
N THR A 107 7.47 8.14 -13.08
CA THR A 107 6.54 8.07 -14.22
C THR A 107 5.10 7.78 -13.80
N LEU A 108 4.84 7.55 -12.51
CA LEU A 108 3.50 7.27 -12.00
C LEU A 108 2.62 8.52 -12.05
N ASP A 109 1.48 8.41 -12.73
CA ASP A 109 0.42 9.41 -12.65
C ASP A 109 -0.37 9.19 -11.37
N LEU A 110 -0.20 10.11 -10.41
CA LEU A 110 -0.90 10.10 -9.12
C LEU A 110 -2.12 11.03 -9.11
N SER A 111 -2.52 11.56 -10.27
CA SER A 111 -3.75 12.36 -10.41
C SER A 111 -5.01 11.50 -10.25
N SER A 112 -4.91 10.21 -10.60
CA SER A 112 -5.88 9.19 -10.25
C SER A 112 -5.33 8.34 -9.11
N GLU A 113 -6.16 8.00 -8.12
CA GLU A 113 -5.75 7.22 -6.95
C GLU A 113 -5.55 5.74 -7.34
N PRO A 114 -4.31 5.20 -7.37
CA PRO A 114 -4.15 3.77 -7.55
C PRO A 114 -4.61 3.04 -6.29
N ILE A 115 -5.48 2.04 -6.48
CA ILE A 115 -6.09 1.31 -5.36
C ILE A 115 -5.06 0.40 -4.69
N ASP A 116 -4.14 -0.18 -5.48
CA ASP A 116 -3.13 -1.13 -5.05
C ASP A 116 -1.78 -0.96 -5.80
N ILE A 117 -0.70 -1.47 -5.22
CA ILE A 117 0.62 -1.57 -5.88
C ILE A 117 0.64 -2.71 -6.92
N GLN A 118 -0.17 -3.76 -6.74
CA GLN A 118 -0.24 -4.90 -7.65
C GLN A 118 -0.89 -4.57 -9.00
N THR A 119 -1.67 -3.48 -9.07
CA THR A 119 -2.28 -3.01 -10.32
C THR A 119 -1.33 -2.20 -11.19
N LEU A 120 -0.11 -1.92 -10.70
CA LEU A 120 0.87 -1.14 -11.44
C LEU A 120 1.53 -1.96 -12.55
N SER A 121 1.64 -1.35 -13.74
CA SER A 121 2.34 -1.92 -14.89
C SER A 121 3.85 -1.69 -14.78
N TRP A 122 4.52 -2.53 -14.00
CA TRP A 122 5.98 -2.49 -13.86
C TRP A 122 6.72 -2.80 -15.18
N PRO A 123 7.97 -2.32 -15.36
CA PRO A 123 8.81 -2.76 -16.46
C PRO A 123 8.90 -4.28 -16.54
N THR A 124 8.87 -4.82 -17.76
CA THR A 124 8.98 -6.26 -18.00
C THR A 124 10.44 -6.72 -17.88
N GLN A 125 10.67 -7.77 -17.09
CA GLN A 125 11.99 -8.33 -16.91
C GLN A 125 12.49 -9.02 -18.19
N PRO A 126 13.75 -8.82 -18.60
CA PRO A 126 14.37 -9.57 -19.70
C PRO A 126 14.54 -11.05 -19.37
N THR A 127 14.66 -11.88 -20.40
CA THR A 127 15.02 -13.30 -20.25
C THR A 127 16.54 -13.48 -20.14
N THR A 128 16.94 -14.39 -19.26
CA THR A 128 18.32 -14.88 -19.10
C THR A 128 18.69 -15.91 -20.14
#